data_AF-A0AAE5C154-F1
#
_entry.id   AF-A0AAE5C154-F1
#
_cell.length_a   1.000
_cell.length_b   1.000
_cell.length_c   1.000
_cell.angle_alpha   90.00
_cell.angle_beta   90.00
_cell.angle_gamma   90.00
#
_symmetry.space_group_name_H-M   'P 1'
#
loop_
_entity.id
_entity.type
_entity.pdbx_description
1 polymer ?
#
loop_
_entity_poly.entity_id
_entity_poly.type
_entity_poly.pdbx_seq_one_letter_code
_entity_poly.pdbx_strand_id
1 'polypeptide(L)'
;MARIIETATGADALTFDDVLLQPGHSEVMPGQTNISTRIARDFELNIPIISSAMDTVTESRLAIAMAQAGGLGVIHRNLTPIEQAEQVRQVKKFESGMVVNPVTIGPDATLADALGLMKSYSISGIPVVEKSGRLVGILTNRDVRFASDQDQKIHELMTKDNLVTVKENVDQQEAKRLLHSHRIEKLLVVDTEGRCVGLITVKDIEKSQLNPNASKDAQGRLRAAAAISVGEDGFERAERLIEAGVDLLVVDTAHGHSQRVLDAVARVKKLSNSVRIMAGNVATYDGTRALIDAGADAVKVGIGPGSICTTRIVAGVGVPQLAAIMSAVQAANDQDVPVIADGGIKFSGDLAKAIAAGASAVMIGSLLAGTDESPGEVYLYQGRSFKAYRGMGSVGAMARGSADRYFQAEVRDTLKLVPEGIEGQVPYKGPVSGVIHQLAGGLKAAMGYVGGKDLKDFQERATFVRISGAGLRESHAHDVTITRESPNYPGAGL
;
A
#
# COMPACT_ATOMS: atom_id res chain seq x y z
N MET A 1 -36.39 15.06 -13.75
CA MET A 1 -37.04 14.77 -12.45
C MET A 1 -36.18 13.76 -11.69
N ALA A 2 -36.04 13.90 -10.38
CA ALA A 2 -35.35 12.93 -9.54
C ALA A 2 -36.08 11.58 -9.53
N ARG A 3 -35.35 10.47 -9.36
CA ARG A 3 -35.89 9.11 -9.34
C ARG A 3 -35.33 8.35 -8.14
N ILE A 4 -36.17 7.52 -7.53
CA ILE A 4 -35.75 6.50 -6.56
C ILE A 4 -35.47 5.23 -7.36
N ILE A 5 -34.36 4.56 -7.06
CA ILE A 5 -33.89 3.35 -7.76
C ILE A 5 -33.83 2.16 -6.81
N GLU A 6 -33.93 0.96 -7.35
CA GLU A 6 -33.45 -0.24 -6.67
C GLU A 6 -31.94 -0.39 -6.91
N THR A 7 -31.24 -0.98 -5.94
CA THR A 7 -29.79 -1.20 -6.01
C THR A 7 -29.49 -2.70 -6.13
N ALA A 8 -28.20 -3.06 -6.22
CA ALA A 8 -27.78 -4.46 -6.21
C ALA A 8 -28.21 -5.24 -4.96
N THR A 9 -28.61 -4.56 -3.87
CA THR A 9 -29.15 -5.19 -2.65
C THR A 9 -30.68 -5.18 -2.58
N GLY A 10 -31.36 -4.81 -3.67
CA GLY A 10 -32.82 -4.74 -3.79
C GLY A 10 -33.37 -3.34 -3.50
N ALA A 11 -34.58 -3.28 -2.95
CA ALA A 11 -35.31 -2.03 -2.67
C ALA A 11 -34.57 -1.09 -1.71
N ASP A 12 -33.85 -1.67 -0.74
CA ASP A 12 -32.99 -0.92 0.18
C ASP A 12 -31.53 -1.05 -0.23
N ALA A 13 -30.79 0.06 -0.20
CA ALA A 13 -29.35 0.05 -0.34
C ALA A 13 -28.70 -0.27 1.02
N LEU A 14 -27.99 -1.40 1.10
CA LEU A 14 -27.45 -1.90 2.37
C LEU A 14 -25.96 -1.55 2.57
N THR A 15 -25.55 -1.49 3.83
CA THR A 15 -24.14 -1.42 4.28
C THR A 15 -23.75 -2.65 5.11
N PHE A 16 -22.51 -2.70 5.62
CA PHE A 16 -21.99 -3.87 6.34
C PHE A 16 -22.79 -4.24 7.59
N ASP A 17 -23.30 -3.26 8.33
CA ASP A 17 -24.07 -3.46 9.56
C ASP A 17 -25.49 -4.01 9.31
N ASP A 18 -25.98 -3.96 8.08
CA ASP A 18 -27.32 -4.44 7.73
C ASP A 18 -27.34 -5.95 7.42
N VAL A 19 -26.17 -6.60 7.36
CA VAL A 19 -26.05 -8.00 6.92
C VAL A 19 -25.07 -8.81 7.76
N LEU A 20 -25.27 -10.14 7.77
CA LEU A 20 -24.32 -11.15 8.22
C LEU A 20 -24.01 -12.14 7.09
N LEU A 21 -22.85 -12.80 7.17
CA LEU A 21 -22.56 -13.96 6.31
C LEU A 21 -23.22 -15.21 6.90
N GLN A 22 -23.99 -15.91 6.08
CA GLN A 22 -24.58 -17.19 6.47
C GLN A 22 -23.49 -18.27 6.48
N PRO A 23 -23.33 -19.03 7.59
CA PRO A 23 -22.43 -20.19 7.62
C PRO A 23 -22.84 -21.23 6.59
N GLY A 24 -21.84 -21.88 5.98
CA GLY A 24 -22.00 -22.92 4.96
C GLY A 24 -21.31 -24.22 5.34
N HIS A 25 -21.45 -25.24 4.49
CA HIS A 25 -20.68 -26.47 4.64
C HIS A 25 -19.19 -26.18 4.34
N SER A 26 -18.29 -26.65 5.22
CA SER A 26 -16.86 -26.39 5.13
C SER A 26 -16.03 -27.64 5.37
N GLU A 27 -15.12 -27.92 4.44
CA GLU A 27 -14.07 -28.94 4.56
C GLU A 27 -12.68 -28.32 4.81
N VAL A 28 -12.61 -26.99 4.96
CA VAL A 28 -11.36 -26.24 5.02
C VAL A 28 -11.25 -25.51 6.35
N MET A 29 -10.11 -25.69 7.03
CA MET A 29 -9.81 -24.96 8.25
C MET A 29 -9.24 -23.57 7.92
N PRO A 30 -9.48 -22.53 8.76
CA PRO A 30 -8.95 -21.17 8.53
C PRO A 30 -7.44 -21.12 8.25
N GLY A 31 -6.64 -21.99 8.87
CA GLY A 31 -5.20 -22.07 8.62
C GLY A 31 -4.81 -22.50 7.21
N GLN A 32 -5.71 -23.19 6.50
CA GLN A 32 -5.50 -23.76 5.16
C GLN A 32 -5.99 -22.84 4.04
N THR A 33 -6.75 -21.80 4.36
CA THR A 33 -7.30 -20.89 3.34
C THR A 33 -6.22 -20.01 2.73
N ASN A 34 -6.28 -19.83 1.41
CA ASN A 34 -5.44 -18.89 0.68
C ASN A 34 -6.16 -17.54 0.50
N ILE A 35 -5.54 -16.46 0.97
CA ILE A 35 -6.07 -15.10 0.87
C ILE A 35 -5.31 -14.22 -0.14
N SER A 36 -4.45 -14.83 -0.97
CA SER A 36 -3.83 -14.11 -2.08
C SER A 36 -4.89 -13.59 -3.04
N THR A 37 -4.66 -12.40 -3.59
CA THR A 37 -5.61 -11.74 -4.50
C THR A 37 -4.88 -11.08 -5.65
N ARG A 38 -5.62 -10.81 -6.73
CA ARG A 38 -5.16 -10.05 -7.87
C ARG A 38 -5.86 -8.69 -7.88
N ILE A 39 -5.09 -7.61 -7.86
CA ILE A 39 -5.62 -6.23 -7.89
C ILE A 39 -5.41 -5.52 -9.23
N ALA A 40 -4.72 -6.15 -10.18
CA ALA A 40 -4.70 -5.86 -11.61
C ALA A 40 -4.17 -7.10 -12.36
N ARG A 41 -4.32 -7.19 -13.69
CA ARG A 41 -4.05 -8.43 -14.49
C ARG A 41 -2.77 -9.20 -14.13
N ASP A 42 -1.66 -8.50 -13.88
CA ASP A 42 -0.32 -9.02 -13.54
C ASP A 42 0.18 -8.50 -12.16
N PHE A 43 -0.76 -8.13 -11.28
CA PHE A 43 -0.48 -7.54 -9.99
C PHE A 43 -1.20 -8.31 -8.88
N GLU A 44 -0.44 -9.15 -8.18
CA GLU A 44 -0.92 -9.97 -7.07
C GLU A 44 -0.45 -9.40 -5.73
N LEU A 45 -1.27 -9.64 -4.71
CA LEU A 45 -0.99 -9.40 -3.30
C LEU A 45 -1.18 -10.70 -2.53
N ASN A 46 -0.38 -10.92 -1.49
CA ASN A 46 -0.52 -12.09 -0.62
C ASN A 46 -1.58 -11.90 0.48
N ILE A 47 -1.99 -10.66 0.74
CA ILE A 47 -3.15 -10.31 1.56
C ILE A 47 -3.99 -9.25 0.86
N PRO A 48 -5.34 -9.27 0.98
CA PRO A 48 -6.22 -8.37 0.26
C PRO A 48 -6.42 -7.03 1.00
N ILE A 49 -5.31 -6.43 1.47
CA ILE A 49 -5.32 -5.23 2.31
C ILE A 49 -4.39 -4.16 1.73
N ILE A 50 -4.94 -2.98 1.51
CA ILE A 50 -4.25 -1.79 0.99
C ILE A 50 -4.38 -0.64 2.00
N SER A 51 -3.31 0.09 2.30
CA SER A 51 -3.39 1.30 3.14
C SER A 51 -3.78 2.53 2.31
N SER A 52 -4.70 3.34 2.83
CA SER A 52 -5.25 4.51 2.13
C SER A 52 -4.22 5.61 1.86
N ALA A 53 -4.39 6.31 0.73
CA ALA A 53 -3.56 7.45 0.31
C ALA A 53 -3.86 8.74 1.09
N MET A 54 -3.52 8.74 2.38
CA MET A 54 -3.79 9.85 3.30
C MET A 54 -2.54 10.26 4.05
N ASP A 55 -2.40 11.56 4.32
CA ASP A 55 -1.23 12.14 5.01
C ASP A 55 -1.10 11.77 6.49
N THR A 56 -2.13 11.15 7.05
CA THR A 56 -2.13 10.56 8.41
C THR A 56 -2.11 9.04 8.37
N VAL A 57 -1.92 8.43 7.20
CA VAL A 57 -1.93 6.97 7.03
C VAL A 57 -0.65 6.49 6.34
N THR A 58 -0.38 6.89 5.10
CA THR A 58 0.63 6.18 4.29
C THR A 58 1.72 7.08 3.71
N GLU A 59 2.91 6.96 4.28
CA GLU A 59 4.21 7.33 3.69
C GLU A 59 5.09 6.06 3.53
N SER A 60 6.37 6.20 3.20
CA SER A 60 7.27 5.07 2.92
C SER A 60 7.31 4.04 4.05
N ARG A 61 7.31 4.47 5.31
CA ARG A 61 7.37 3.57 6.48
C ARG A 61 6.20 2.58 6.50
N LEU A 62 4.96 3.08 6.42
CA LEU A 62 3.79 2.21 6.37
C LEU A 62 3.75 1.42 5.05
N ALA A 63 4.10 2.04 3.92
CA ALA A 63 4.11 1.33 2.63
C ALA A 63 5.07 0.14 2.61
N ILE A 64 6.27 0.29 3.19
CA ILE A 64 7.24 -0.80 3.40
C ILE A 64 6.63 -1.90 4.26
N ALA A 65 6.08 -1.55 5.43
CA ALA A 65 5.51 -2.53 6.36
C ALA A 65 4.31 -3.28 5.75
N MET A 66 3.44 -2.59 5.02
CA MET A 66 2.34 -3.19 4.27
C MET A 66 2.85 -4.15 3.19
N ALA A 67 3.83 -3.73 2.39
CA ALA A 67 4.41 -4.57 1.35
C ALA A 67 5.10 -5.80 1.94
N GLN A 68 5.83 -5.67 3.04
CA GLN A 68 6.45 -6.80 3.75
C GLN A 68 5.42 -7.80 4.30
N ALA A 69 4.29 -7.32 4.79
CA ALA A 69 3.18 -8.17 5.23
C ALA A 69 2.40 -8.83 4.08
N GLY A 70 2.68 -8.45 2.82
CA GLY A 70 2.04 -8.99 1.62
C GLY A 70 0.91 -8.14 1.05
N GLY A 71 0.64 -6.99 1.64
CA GLY A 71 -0.35 -6.02 1.18
C GLY A 71 0.30 -4.94 0.31
N LEU A 72 -0.31 -3.76 0.29
CA LEU A 72 0.19 -2.61 -0.46
C LEU A 72 -0.06 -1.31 0.30
N GLY A 73 0.88 -0.37 0.26
CA GLY A 73 0.62 0.99 0.71
C GLY A 73 0.58 1.99 -0.43
N VAL A 74 -0.43 2.85 -0.45
CA VAL A 74 -0.55 3.94 -1.44
C VAL A 74 -0.04 5.24 -0.83
N ILE A 75 1.10 5.73 -1.29
CA ILE A 75 1.69 7.00 -0.84
C ILE A 75 0.77 8.16 -1.25
N HIS A 76 0.40 9.01 -0.29
CA HIS A 76 -0.48 10.15 -0.52
C HIS A 76 0.18 11.25 -1.38
N ARG A 77 -0.63 12.19 -1.86
CA ARG A 77 -0.20 13.29 -2.74
C ARG A 77 -0.12 14.67 -2.09
N ASN A 78 -0.40 14.80 -0.78
CA ASN A 78 -0.07 16.00 0.02
C ASN A 78 1.45 16.16 0.26
N LEU A 79 2.23 16.01 -0.81
CA LEU A 79 3.67 16.15 -0.92
C LEU A 79 3.95 16.83 -2.27
N THR A 80 5.08 17.52 -2.40
CA THR A 80 5.55 17.91 -3.73
C THR A 80 5.76 16.66 -4.60
N PRO A 81 5.65 16.74 -5.93
CA PRO A 81 5.88 15.58 -6.79
C PRO A 81 7.26 14.94 -6.59
N ILE A 82 8.29 15.73 -6.25
CA ILE A 82 9.65 15.27 -5.99
C ILE A 82 9.71 14.48 -4.68
N GLU A 83 9.14 15.01 -3.60
CA GLU A 83 9.09 14.33 -2.31
C GLU A 83 8.31 13.01 -2.39
N GLN A 84 7.18 12.99 -3.09
CA GLN A 84 6.39 11.78 -3.28
C GLN A 84 7.16 10.71 -4.07
N ALA A 85 7.88 11.12 -5.13
CA ALA A 85 8.75 10.21 -5.86
C ALA A 85 9.88 9.66 -4.98
N GLU A 86 10.44 10.46 -4.07
CA GLU A 86 11.44 9.97 -3.12
C GLU A 86 10.86 8.96 -2.12
N GLN A 87 9.63 9.16 -1.64
CA GLN A 87 8.92 8.16 -0.82
C GLN A 87 8.79 6.82 -1.57
N VAL A 88 8.45 6.85 -2.87
CA VAL A 88 8.43 5.63 -3.71
C VAL A 88 9.81 5.00 -3.78
N ARG A 89 10.87 5.77 -4.06
CA ARG A 89 12.24 5.24 -4.12
C ARG A 89 12.67 4.58 -2.82
N GLN A 90 12.29 5.13 -1.67
CA GLN A 90 12.56 4.52 -0.37
C GLN A 90 11.92 3.13 -0.24
N VAL A 91 10.67 2.96 -0.69
CA VAL A 91 10.01 1.64 -0.71
C VAL A 91 10.75 0.69 -1.66
N LYS A 92 11.00 1.11 -2.89
CA LYS A 92 11.64 0.27 -3.93
C LYS A 92 13.09 -0.12 -3.59
N LYS A 93 13.79 0.69 -2.78
CA LYS A 93 15.17 0.43 -2.32
C LYS A 93 15.24 -0.29 -0.96
N PHE A 94 14.12 -0.45 -0.26
CA PHE A 94 14.16 -0.97 1.11
C PHE A 94 14.62 -2.43 1.17
N GLU A 95 14.12 -3.25 0.25
CA GLU A 95 14.48 -4.64 0.10
C GLU A 95 14.54 -4.92 -1.39
N SER A 96 15.71 -5.34 -1.87
CA SER A 96 15.92 -5.74 -3.26
C SER A 96 16.68 -7.04 -3.24
N GLY A 97 16.20 -8.08 -3.94
CA GLY A 97 16.92 -9.35 -4.05
C GLY A 97 18.36 -9.16 -4.58
N MET A 98 18.55 -8.14 -5.41
CA MET A 98 19.83 -7.63 -5.89
C MET A 98 19.71 -6.11 -6.10
N VAL A 99 20.67 -5.34 -5.61
CA VAL A 99 20.78 -3.91 -5.91
C VAL A 99 21.39 -3.78 -7.30
N VAL A 100 20.60 -3.36 -8.29
CA VAL A 100 21.07 -3.08 -9.66
C VAL A 100 21.71 -1.70 -9.72
N ASN A 101 22.84 -1.56 -10.42
CA ASN A 101 23.62 -0.32 -10.52
C ASN A 101 23.92 0.27 -9.12
N PRO A 102 24.65 -0.48 -8.27
CA PRO A 102 24.96 -0.01 -6.92
C PRO A 102 25.77 1.28 -6.97
N VAL A 103 25.69 2.09 -5.91
CA VAL A 103 26.60 3.22 -5.73
C VAL A 103 28.03 2.69 -5.71
N THR A 104 28.88 3.20 -6.61
CA THR A 104 30.28 2.80 -6.74
C THR A 104 31.23 3.95 -6.41
N ILE A 105 32.49 3.64 -6.11
CA ILE A 105 33.54 4.64 -5.88
C ILE A 105 34.80 4.30 -6.69
N GLY A 106 35.59 5.32 -7.04
CA GLY A 106 36.87 5.13 -7.72
C GLY A 106 38.02 4.77 -6.76
N PRO A 107 39.06 4.06 -7.22
CA PRO A 107 40.22 3.68 -6.40
C PRO A 107 41.04 4.88 -5.88
N ASP A 108 41.00 6.01 -6.59
CA ASP A 108 41.74 7.24 -6.26
C ASP A 108 40.93 8.24 -5.41
N ALA A 109 39.68 7.91 -5.08
CA ALA A 109 38.87 8.69 -4.16
C ALA A 109 39.46 8.63 -2.74
N THR A 110 39.05 9.56 -1.87
CA THR A 110 39.53 9.62 -0.48
C THR A 110 38.61 8.87 0.48
N LEU A 111 39.11 8.58 1.68
CA LEU A 111 38.29 8.07 2.78
C LEU A 111 37.11 9.01 3.08
N ALA A 112 37.32 10.33 3.02
CA ALA A 112 36.26 11.32 3.21
C ALA A 112 35.12 11.16 2.19
N ASP A 113 35.46 10.94 0.92
CA ASP A 113 34.47 10.70 -0.15
C ASP A 113 33.65 9.44 0.13
N ALA A 114 34.31 8.35 0.52
CA ALA A 114 33.66 7.09 0.85
C ALA A 114 32.72 7.23 2.06
N LEU A 115 33.19 7.84 3.16
CA LEU A 115 32.36 8.07 4.36
C LEU A 115 31.17 8.98 4.04
N GLY A 116 31.35 9.98 3.17
CA GLY A 116 30.29 10.83 2.65
C GLY A 116 29.21 10.02 1.91
N LEU A 117 29.61 9.15 0.98
CA LEU A 117 28.68 8.27 0.26
C LEU A 117 27.98 7.28 1.21
N MET A 118 28.72 6.62 2.10
CA MET A 118 28.16 5.66 3.06
C MET A 118 27.10 6.32 3.95
N LYS A 119 27.34 7.56 4.40
CA LYS A 119 26.40 8.34 5.20
C LYS A 119 25.18 8.78 4.40
N SER A 120 25.40 9.40 3.23
CA SER A 120 24.31 9.93 2.39
C SER A 120 23.36 8.85 1.90
N TYR A 121 23.88 7.67 1.57
CA TYR A 121 23.07 6.55 1.08
C TYR A 121 22.74 5.50 2.16
N SER A 122 23.21 5.69 3.39
CA SER A 122 23.03 4.73 4.50
C SER A 122 23.47 3.29 4.14
N ILE A 123 24.57 3.17 3.41
CA ILE A 123 25.12 1.89 2.93
C ILE A 123 26.39 1.51 3.69
N SER A 124 26.56 0.21 3.98
CA SER A 124 27.70 -0.31 4.74
C SER A 124 28.81 -0.91 3.86
N GLY A 125 28.71 -0.75 2.54
CA GLY A 125 29.79 -1.11 1.63
C GLY A 125 29.50 -0.68 0.20
N ILE A 126 30.58 -0.42 -0.53
CA ILE A 126 30.61 0.26 -1.82
C ILE A 126 31.55 -0.53 -2.75
N PRO A 127 31.09 -1.02 -3.90
CA PRO A 127 31.96 -1.57 -4.93
C PRO A 127 32.93 -0.50 -5.44
N VAL A 128 34.20 -0.87 -5.58
CA VAL A 128 35.24 0.00 -6.13
C VAL A 128 35.43 -0.35 -7.60
N VAL A 129 35.28 0.64 -8.47
CA VAL A 129 35.33 0.47 -9.93
C VAL A 129 36.31 1.44 -10.58
N GLU A 130 36.96 0.99 -11.65
CA GLU A 130 37.72 1.87 -12.54
C GLU A 130 36.79 2.79 -13.34
N LYS A 131 37.35 3.81 -14.00
CA LYS A 131 36.59 4.69 -14.93
C LYS A 131 35.88 3.92 -16.06
N SER A 132 36.36 2.72 -16.40
CA SER A 132 35.76 1.80 -17.37
C SER A 132 34.51 1.08 -16.85
N GLY A 133 34.19 1.18 -15.55
CA GLY A 133 33.16 0.41 -14.87
C GLY A 133 33.62 -0.97 -14.39
N ARG A 134 34.88 -1.35 -14.68
CA ARG A 134 35.46 -2.63 -14.25
C ARG A 134 35.58 -2.69 -12.74
N LEU A 135 35.10 -3.78 -12.13
CA LEU A 135 35.20 -3.99 -10.69
C LEU A 135 36.65 -4.29 -10.30
N VAL A 136 37.18 -3.55 -9.32
CA VAL A 136 38.56 -3.71 -8.81
C VAL A 136 38.64 -3.93 -7.30
N GLY A 137 37.54 -3.77 -6.58
CA GLY A 137 37.51 -3.99 -5.14
C GLY A 137 36.15 -3.80 -4.52
N ILE A 138 36.09 -3.96 -3.21
CA ILE A 138 34.97 -3.54 -2.37
C ILE A 138 35.51 -2.88 -1.11
N LEU A 139 34.88 -1.78 -0.73
CA LEU A 139 35.11 -1.11 0.54
C LEU A 139 33.91 -1.35 1.45
N THR A 140 34.14 -1.77 2.69
CA THR A 140 33.09 -2.07 3.66
C THR A 140 33.27 -1.27 4.94
N ASN A 141 32.25 -1.25 5.78
CA ASN A 141 32.32 -0.61 7.09
C ASN A 141 33.45 -1.17 7.98
N ARG A 142 33.90 -2.42 7.75
CA ARG A 142 35.01 -3.01 8.51
C ARG A 142 36.36 -2.37 8.14
N ASP A 143 36.52 -2.01 6.87
CA ASP A 143 37.76 -1.48 6.33
C ASP A 143 37.99 -0.03 6.77
N VAL A 144 36.92 0.74 6.93
CA VAL A 144 36.97 2.17 7.30
C VAL A 144 36.83 2.43 8.80
N ARG A 145 36.39 1.45 9.61
CA ARG A 145 36.02 1.66 11.03
C ARG A 145 37.14 2.26 11.88
N PHE A 146 38.39 1.95 11.56
CA PHE A 146 39.57 2.39 12.31
C PHE A 146 40.51 3.25 11.46
N ALA A 147 40.10 3.62 10.24
CA ALA A 147 40.85 4.51 9.39
C ALA A 147 40.64 5.96 9.87
N SER A 148 41.73 6.65 10.21
CA SER A 148 41.70 8.00 10.77
C SER A 148 42.08 9.10 9.77
N ASP A 149 42.86 8.75 8.74
CA ASP A 149 43.33 9.69 7.72
C ASP A 149 42.27 9.88 6.63
N GLN A 150 41.68 11.07 6.58
CA GLN A 150 40.62 11.42 5.66
C GLN A 150 41.08 11.49 4.20
N ASP A 151 42.37 11.73 3.95
CA ASP A 151 42.93 11.87 2.61
C ASP A 151 43.44 10.54 2.03
N GLN A 152 43.46 9.48 2.87
CA GLN A 152 43.88 8.15 2.47
C GLN A 152 43.06 7.63 1.28
N LYS A 153 43.75 7.01 0.31
CA LYS A 153 43.13 6.56 -0.93
C LYS A 153 42.40 5.22 -0.77
N ILE A 154 41.26 5.07 -1.46
CA ILE A 154 40.42 3.87 -1.36
C ILE A 154 41.16 2.60 -1.77
N HIS A 155 42.05 2.64 -2.77
CA HIS A 155 42.79 1.45 -3.19
C HIS A 155 43.74 0.87 -2.13
N GLU A 156 44.08 1.65 -1.09
CA GLU A 156 44.88 1.21 0.05
C GLU A 156 44.03 0.51 1.12
N LEU A 157 42.74 0.84 1.20
CA LEU A 157 41.80 0.35 2.21
C LEU A 157 40.90 -0.77 1.71
N MET A 158 40.62 -0.81 0.40
CA MET A 158 39.66 -1.76 -0.18
C MET A 158 40.18 -3.20 -0.12
N THR A 159 39.24 -4.14 -0.03
CA THR A 159 39.52 -5.54 -0.37
C THR A 159 39.63 -5.63 -1.89
N LYS A 160 40.77 -6.12 -2.40
CA LYS A 160 41.03 -6.29 -3.84
C LYS A 160 41.37 -7.74 -4.25
N ASP A 161 41.87 -8.53 -3.30
CA ASP A 161 42.24 -9.92 -3.52
C ASP A 161 41.08 -10.86 -3.18
N ASN A 162 40.95 -11.97 -3.93
CA ASN A 162 39.93 -13.00 -3.73
C ASN A 162 38.49 -12.46 -3.68
N LEU A 163 38.18 -11.47 -4.52
CA LEU A 163 36.82 -10.95 -4.66
C LEU A 163 35.88 -12.06 -5.11
N VAL A 164 34.94 -12.42 -4.23
CA VAL A 164 33.88 -13.36 -4.56
C VAL A 164 32.84 -12.62 -5.37
N THR A 165 32.66 -13.05 -6.62
CA THR A 165 31.73 -12.44 -7.58
C THR A 165 30.80 -13.49 -8.17
N VAL A 166 29.65 -13.03 -8.65
CA VAL A 166 28.65 -13.85 -9.34
C VAL A 166 28.17 -13.15 -10.61
N LYS A 167 27.52 -13.92 -11.50
CA LYS A 167 26.87 -13.39 -12.69
C LYS A 167 25.45 -12.95 -12.37
N GLU A 168 24.86 -12.13 -13.25
CA GLU A 168 23.54 -11.50 -13.09
C GLU A 168 22.39 -12.49 -12.80
N ASN A 169 22.49 -13.72 -13.30
CA ASN A 169 21.45 -14.74 -13.17
C ASN A 169 21.70 -15.72 -12.00
N VAL A 170 22.44 -15.30 -10.96
CA VAL A 170 22.71 -16.17 -9.81
C VAL A 170 21.40 -16.48 -9.06
N ASP A 171 21.23 -17.76 -8.72
CA ASP A 171 20.11 -18.18 -7.89
C ASP A 171 20.27 -17.68 -6.44
N GLN A 172 19.16 -17.42 -5.75
CA GLN A 172 19.18 -16.92 -4.38
C GLN A 172 19.78 -17.95 -3.40
N GLN A 173 19.59 -19.25 -3.60
CA GLN A 173 20.19 -20.28 -2.75
C GLN A 173 21.70 -20.34 -2.97
N GLU A 174 22.15 -20.18 -4.22
CA GLU A 174 23.57 -20.13 -4.55
C GLU A 174 24.24 -18.89 -3.96
N ALA A 175 23.59 -17.72 -4.06
CA ALA A 175 24.07 -16.50 -3.42
C ALA A 175 24.20 -16.68 -1.89
N LYS A 176 23.21 -17.31 -1.24
CA LYS A 176 23.30 -17.67 0.20
C LYS A 176 24.47 -18.59 0.50
N ARG A 177 24.67 -19.62 -0.31
CA ARG A 177 25.78 -20.58 -0.16
C ARG A 177 27.13 -19.87 -0.26
N LEU A 178 27.30 -18.96 -1.21
CA LEU A 178 28.54 -18.19 -1.40
C LEU A 178 28.80 -17.24 -0.23
N LEU A 179 27.79 -16.47 0.19
CA LEU A 179 27.89 -15.58 1.35
C LEU A 179 28.31 -16.36 2.62
N HIS A 180 27.68 -17.52 2.87
CA HIS A 180 27.99 -18.35 4.04
C HIS A 180 29.38 -19.01 3.95
N SER A 181 29.72 -19.64 2.82
CA SER A 181 30.99 -20.36 2.64
C SER A 181 32.20 -19.43 2.72
N HIS A 182 32.09 -18.22 2.18
CA HIS A 182 33.18 -17.24 2.18
C HIS A 182 33.09 -16.28 3.39
N ARG A 183 32.07 -16.42 4.25
CA ARG A 183 31.84 -15.60 5.45
C ARG A 183 31.83 -14.10 5.17
N ILE A 184 31.20 -13.72 4.06
CA ILE A 184 31.07 -12.35 3.59
C ILE A 184 29.62 -11.88 3.69
N GLU A 185 29.41 -10.58 3.88
CA GLU A 185 28.07 -9.97 4.01
C GLU A 185 27.52 -9.43 2.70
N LYS A 186 28.37 -9.33 1.67
CA LYS A 186 28.08 -8.69 0.39
C LYS A 186 28.66 -9.53 -0.74
N LEU A 187 27.90 -9.71 -1.79
CA LEU A 187 28.27 -10.48 -2.97
C LEU A 187 28.15 -9.58 -4.20
N LEU A 188 29.27 -9.41 -4.90
CA LEU A 188 29.38 -8.51 -6.06
C LEU A 188 28.88 -9.21 -7.31
N VAL A 189 28.04 -8.54 -8.08
CA VAL A 189 27.49 -9.07 -9.33
C VAL A 189 28.17 -8.38 -10.50
N VAL A 190 28.73 -9.17 -11.40
CA VAL A 190 29.49 -8.69 -12.56
C VAL A 190 28.95 -9.24 -13.88
N ASP A 191 29.04 -8.43 -14.92
CA ASP A 191 28.69 -8.86 -16.28
C ASP A 191 29.78 -9.77 -16.91
N THR A 192 29.66 -10.09 -18.19
CA THR A 192 30.66 -10.88 -18.94
C THR A 192 32.00 -10.18 -19.11
N GLU A 193 32.03 -8.85 -19.05
CA GLU A 193 33.24 -8.01 -19.20
C GLU A 193 33.91 -7.69 -17.85
N GLY A 194 33.32 -8.13 -16.73
CA GLY A 194 33.83 -7.88 -15.38
C GLY A 194 33.46 -6.51 -14.82
N ARG A 195 32.46 -5.83 -15.40
CA ARG A 195 31.93 -4.58 -14.87
C ARG A 195 30.96 -4.87 -13.72
N CYS A 196 30.95 -4.00 -12.70
CA CYS A 196 30.02 -4.13 -11.59
C CYS A 196 28.61 -3.71 -12.02
N VAL A 197 27.68 -4.66 -12.02
CA VAL A 197 26.28 -4.45 -12.44
C VAL A 197 25.29 -4.63 -11.28
N GLY A 198 25.73 -5.25 -10.18
CA GLY A 198 24.87 -5.44 -9.02
C GLY A 198 25.60 -5.75 -7.70
N LEU A 199 24.83 -5.74 -6.62
CA LEU A 199 25.27 -6.09 -5.27
C LEU A 199 24.15 -6.84 -4.52
N ILE A 200 24.45 -8.00 -3.96
CA ILE A 200 23.54 -8.77 -3.08
C ILE A 200 24.05 -8.67 -1.65
N THR A 201 23.16 -8.44 -0.67
CA THR A 201 23.54 -8.31 0.74
C THR A 201 22.86 -9.37 1.62
N VAL A 202 23.54 -9.79 2.69
CA VAL A 202 22.95 -10.68 3.71
C VAL A 202 21.71 -10.05 4.33
N LYS A 203 21.71 -8.74 4.54
CA LYS A 203 20.58 -7.99 5.09
C LYS A 203 19.30 -8.15 4.26
N ASP A 204 19.43 -8.13 2.92
CA ASP A 204 18.27 -8.32 2.03
C ASP A 204 17.74 -9.77 2.08
N ILE A 205 18.65 -10.74 2.23
CA ILE A 205 18.29 -12.15 2.41
C ILE A 205 17.56 -12.39 3.74
N GLU A 206 18.05 -11.82 4.84
CA GLU A 206 17.42 -11.92 6.17
C GLU A 206 16.03 -11.29 6.17
N LYS A 207 15.88 -10.10 5.58
CA LYS A 207 14.57 -9.43 5.43
C LYS A 207 13.57 -10.31 4.67
N SER A 208 14.02 -10.95 3.60
CA SER A 208 13.18 -11.86 2.80
C SER A 208 12.78 -13.13 3.55
N GLN A 209 13.58 -13.59 4.53
CA GLN A 209 13.22 -14.73 5.39
C GLN A 209 12.23 -14.34 6.49
N LEU A 210 12.37 -13.13 7.05
CA LEU A 210 11.44 -12.60 8.04
C LEU A 210 10.05 -12.31 7.45
N ASN A 211 9.99 -12.00 6.15
CA ASN A 211 8.77 -11.61 5.46
C ASN A 211 8.54 -12.48 4.21
N PRO A 212 8.23 -13.79 4.39
CA PRO A 212 8.08 -14.72 3.27
C PRO A 212 6.87 -14.38 2.38
N ASN A 213 5.88 -13.69 2.93
CA ASN A 213 4.67 -13.27 2.21
C ASN A 213 4.80 -11.85 1.63
N ALA A 214 5.99 -11.27 1.56
CA ALA A 214 6.16 -9.91 1.06
C ALA A 214 5.67 -9.77 -0.40
N SER A 215 4.98 -8.66 -0.69
CA SER A 215 4.53 -8.27 -2.01
C SER A 215 5.71 -7.66 -2.78
N LYS A 216 6.24 -8.41 -3.73
CA LYS A 216 7.44 -8.05 -4.52
C LYS A 216 7.13 -7.95 -6.01
N ASP A 217 7.89 -7.10 -6.69
CA ASP A 217 7.93 -7.06 -8.15
C ASP A 217 8.81 -8.18 -8.74
N ALA A 218 8.89 -8.26 -10.07
CA ALA A 218 9.68 -9.27 -10.76
C ALA A 218 11.20 -9.16 -10.48
N GLN A 219 11.68 -8.02 -9.97
CA GLN A 219 13.08 -7.81 -9.57
C GLN A 219 13.31 -8.11 -8.09
N GLY A 220 12.29 -8.60 -7.37
CA GLY A 220 12.37 -8.91 -5.95
C GLY A 220 12.38 -7.68 -5.05
N ARG A 221 11.98 -6.50 -5.57
CA ARG A 221 11.80 -5.27 -4.77
C ARG A 221 10.39 -5.22 -4.21
N LEU A 222 10.21 -4.60 -3.05
CA LEU A 222 8.86 -4.34 -2.53
C LEU A 222 8.01 -3.56 -3.54
N ARG A 223 6.73 -3.90 -3.64
CA ARG A 223 5.78 -3.15 -4.48
C ARG A 223 5.43 -1.82 -3.84
N ALA A 224 5.35 -0.77 -4.65
CA ALA A 224 5.00 0.58 -4.24
C ALA A 224 3.83 1.11 -5.08
N ALA A 225 2.92 1.83 -4.42
CA ALA A 225 1.84 2.56 -5.08
C ALA A 225 1.82 4.02 -4.63
N ALA A 226 1.29 4.89 -5.48
CA ALA A 226 1.19 6.31 -5.17
C ALA A 226 -0.06 6.93 -5.80
N ALA A 227 -0.66 7.87 -5.07
CA ALA A 227 -1.82 8.62 -5.55
C ALA A 227 -1.42 9.80 -6.43
N ILE A 228 -2.23 10.07 -7.45
CA ILE A 228 -2.12 11.25 -8.32
C ILE A 228 -3.47 11.95 -8.42
N SER A 229 -3.45 13.20 -8.87
CA SER A 229 -4.67 13.93 -9.23
C SER A 229 -4.87 13.96 -10.74
N VAL A 230 -5.83 14.78 -11.18
CA VAL A 230 -6.12 15.12 -12.57
C VAL A 230 -5.39 16.40 -12.99
N GLY A 231 -5.36 16.69 -14.29
CA GLY A 231 -4.72 17.90 -14.84
C GLY A 231 -3.19 17.77 -14.99
N GLU A 232 -2.52 18.89 -15.29
CA GLU A 232 -1.08 18.90 -15.59
C GLU A 232 -0.20 18.53 -14.39
N ASP A 233 -0.51 19.01 -13.17
CA ASP A 233 0.23 18.60 -11.95
C ASP A 233 0.13 17.08 -11.72
N GLY A 234 -1.07 16.52 -11.91
CA GLY A 234 -1.30 15.08 -11.82
C GLY A 234 -0.47 14.29 -12.84
N PHE A 235 -0.31 14.84 -14.04
CA PHE A 235 0.46 14.21 -15.11
C PHE A 235 1.98 14.29 -14.88
N GLU A 236 2.51 15.48 -14.54
CA GLU A 236 3.93 15.66 -14.17
C GLU A 236 4.32 14.77 -12.98
N ARG A 237 3.41 14.63 -12.02
CA ARG A 237 3.57 13.72 -10.88
C ARG A 237 3.60 12.27 -11.32
N ALA A 238 2.73 11.85 -12.24
CA ALA A 238 2.75 10.51 -12.79
C ALA A 238 4.10 10.18 -13.47
N GLU A 239 4.64 11.10 -14.28
CA GLU A 239 5.96 10.94 -14.91
C GLU A 239 7.07 10.67 -13.88
N ARG A 240 7.17 11.52 -12.85
CA ARG A 240 8.18 11.35 -11.78
C ARG A 240 8.02 10.07 -10.98
N LEU A 241 6.78 9.65 -10.72
CA LEU A 241 6.51 8.41 -9.99
C LEU A 241 6.87 7.17 -10.83
N ILE A 242 6.60 7.21 -12.14
CA ILE A 242 7.01 6.16 -13.08
C ILE A 242 8.54 6.07 -13.12
N GLU A 243 9.24 7.20 -13.22
CA GLU A 243 10.71 7.24 -13.14
C GLU A 243 11.26 6.71 -11.82
N ALA A 244 10.55 6.94 -10.70
CA ALA A 244 10.89 6.38 -9.39
C ALA A 244 10.63 4.86 -9.27
N GLY A 245 9.96 4.26 -10.24
CA GLY A 245 9.66 2.83 -10.28
C GLY A 245 8.41 2.43 -9.50
N VAL A 246 7.38 3.29 -9.47
CA VAL A 246 6.06 2.94 -8.93
C VAL A 246 5.44 1.78 -9.71
N ASP A 247 4.78 0.85 -9.02
CA ASP A 247 4.15 -0.32 -9.66
C ASP A 247 2.65 -0.08 -9.98
N LEU A 248 2.00 0.79 -9.20
CA LEU A 248 0.58 1.13 -9.33
C LEU A 248 0.34 2.63 -9.06
N LEU A 249 -0.27 3.32 -10.01
CA LEU A 249 -0.78 4.68 -9.83
C LEU A 249 -2.26 4.65 -9.43
N VAL A 250 -2.63 5.49 -8.46
CA VAL A 250 -4.01 5.64 -8.02
C VAL A 250 -4.53 7.04 -8.39
N VAL A 251 -5.37 7.13 -9.41
CA VAL A 251 -6.09 8.38 -9.72
C VAL A 251 -7.16 8.58 -8.66
N ASP A 252 -6.89 9.47 -7.69
CA ASP A 252 -7.69 9.62 -6.47
C ASP A 252 -8.47 10.94 -6.44
N THR A 253 -9.77 10.85 -6.70
CA THR A 253 -10.73 11.95 -6.67
C THR A 253 -11.98 11.61 -5.83
N ALA A 254 -12.74 12.61 -5.38
CA ALA A 254 -14.03 12.39 -4.75
C ALA A 254 -15.10 11.88 -5.73
N HIS A 255 -14.99 12.23 -7.02
CA HIS A 255 -15.95 11.82 -8.06
C HIS A 255 -15.25 11.31 -9.32
N GLY A 256 -15.01 9.99 -9.33
CA GLY A 256 -14.29 9.28 -10.39
C GLY A 256 -15.00 9.26 -11.74
N HIS A 257 -16.32 9.49 -11.77
CA HIS A 257 -17.11 9.50 -13.01
C HIS A 257 -17.13 10.89 -13.70
N SER A 258 -16.20 11.79 -13.35
CA SER A 258 -16.06 13.07 -14.04
C SER A 258 -15.18 12.95 -15.29
N GLN A 259 -15.49 13.70 -16.34
CA GLN A 259 -14.74 13.63 -17.61
C GLN A 259 -13.23 13.87 -17.42
N ARG A 260 -12.85 14.82 -16.55
CA ARG A 260 -11.44 15.10 -16.23
C ARG A 260 -10.69 13.89 -15.69
N VAL A 261 -11.38 13.00 -14.97
CA VAL A 261 -10.78 11.76 -14.43
C VAL A 261 -10.63 10.72 -15.53
N LEU A 262 -11.67 10.54 -16.36
CA LEU A 262 -11.62 9.62 -17.50
C LEU A 262 -10.47 10.01 -18.44
N ASP A 263 -10.33 11.31 -18.74
CA ASP A 263 -9.25 11.84 -19.56
C ASP A 263 -7.87 11.61 -18.91
N ALA A 264 -7.76 11.79 -17.59
CA ALA A 264 -6.51 11.55 -16.85
C ALA A 264 -6.11 10.07 -16.88
N VAL A 265 -7.06 9.14 -16.65
CA VAL A 265 -6.83 7.69 -16.75
C VAL A 265 -6.33 7.33 -18.15
N ALA A 266 -7.02 7.77 -19.19
CA ALA A 266 -6.65 7.51 -20.58
C ALA A 266 -5.27 8.10 -20.93
N ARG A 267 -4.95 9.29 -20.42
CA ARG A 267 -3.66 9.96 -20.64
C ARG A 267 -2.51 9.23 -19.95
N VAL A 268 -2.66 8.84 -18.68
CA VAL A 268 -1.64 8.09 -17.94
C VAL A 268 -1.45 6.69 -18.55
N LYS A 269 -2.52 6.05 -19.02
CA LYS A 269 -2.45 4.75 -19.70
C LYS A 269 -1.61 4.81 -20.98
N LYS A 270 -1.68 5.92 -21.72
CA LYS A 270 -0.86 6.16 -22.91
C LYS A 270 0.62 6.44 -22.59
N LEU A 271 0.90 7.00 -21.41
CA LEU A 271 2.26 7.34 -20.99
C LEU A 271 3.09 6.08 -20.70
N SER A 272 2.51 5.09 -20.03
CA SER A 272 3.21 3.83 -19.76
C SER A 272 2.25 2.65 -19.67
N ASN A 273 2.62 1.56 -20.36
CA ASN A 273 1.98 0.25 -20.22
C ASN A 273 2.61 -0.62 -19.11
N SER A 274 3.73 -0.18 -18.51
CA SER A 274 4.42 -0.93 -17.46
C SER A 274 3.83 -0.72 -16.07
N VAL A 275 3.07 0.37 -15.87
CA VAL A 275 2.47 0.72 -14.58
C VAL A 275 0.97 0.46 -14.65
N ARG A 276 0.43 -0.10 -13.57
CA ARG A 276 -1.02 -0.34 -13.44
C ARG A 276 -1.72 0.92 -12.97
N ILE A 277 -2.97 1.10 -13.36
CA ILE A 277 -3.78 2.25 -12.99
C ILE A 277 -5.02 1.79 -12.21
N MET A 278 -5.10 2.18 -10.94
CA MET A 278 -6.33 2.14 -10.17
C MET A 278 -7.00 3.51 -10.24
N ALA A 279 -8.31 3.58 -10.47
CA ALA A 279 -9.03 4.85 -10.53
C ALA A 279 -10.29 4.85 -9.67
N GLY A 280 -10.58 5.99 -9.03
CA GLY A 280 -11.79 6.17 -8.23
C GLY A 280 -11.87 7.54 -7.55
N ASN A 281 -12.89 7.80 -6.73
CA ASN A 281 -13.90 6.84 -6.28
C ASN A 281 -15.16 6.87 -7.14
N VAL A 282 -15.75 5.71 -7.36
CA VAL A 282 -17.11 5.55 -7.90
C VAL A 282 -17.98 4.79 -6.91
N ALA A 283 -19.29 4.82 -7.11
CA ALA A 283 -20.24 4.09 -6.27
C ALA A 283 -21.41 3.49 -7.07
N THR A 284 -21.27 3.43 -8.40
CA THR A 284 -22.34 3.03 -9.33
C THR A 284 -21.80 2.13 -10.44
N TYR A 285 -22.70 1.37 -11.05
CA TYR A 285 -22.42 0.55 -12.23
C TYR A 285 -21.80 1.39 -13.36
N ASP A 286 -22.46 2.49 -13.75
CA ASP A 286 -22.02 3.33 -14.88
C ASP A 286 -20.67 3.98 -14.63
N GLY A 287 -20.41 4.46 -13.42
CA GLY A 287 -19.11 5.05 -13.09
C GLY A 287 -17.98 4.03 -13.14
N THR A 288 -18.27 2.79 -12.75
CA THR A 288 -17.32 1.68 -12.86
C THR A 288 -17.04 1.35 -14.31
N ARG A 289 -18.08 1.20 -15.15
CA ARG A 289 -17.94 0.98 -16.59
C ARG A 289 -17.12 2.07 -17.26
N ALA A 290 -17.41 3.33 -16.98
CA ALA A 290 -16.71 4.46 -17.58
C ALA A 290 -15.20 4.45 -17.26
N LEU A 291 -14.80 4.13 -16.02
CA LEU A 291 -13.38 4.03 -15.66
C LEU A 291 -12.68 2.86 -16.35
N ILE A 292 -13.35 1.71 -16.44
CA ILE A 292 -12.82 0.55 -17.17
C ILE A 292 -12.63 0.89 -18.65
N ASP A 293 -13.65 1.48 -19.27
CA ASP A 293 -13.63 1.85 -20.69
C ASP A 293 -12.56 2.93 -20.97
N ALA A 294 -12.24 3.79 -19.99
CA ALA A 294 -11.12 4.74 -20.06
C ALA A 294 -9.72 4.11 -19.93
N GLY A 295 -9.64 2.85 -19.47
CA GLY A 295 -8.39 2.07 -19.39
C GLY A 295 -7.87 1.82 -17.97
N ALA A 296 -8.70 1.98 -16.93
CA ALA A 296 -8.32 1.61 -15.57
C ALA A 296 -8.10 0.09 -15.47
N ASP A 297 -6.98 -0.33 -14.88
CA ASP A 297 -6.68 -1.74 -14.59
C ASP A 297 -7.40 -2.24 -13.31
N ALA A 298 -7.89 -1.32 -12.47
CA ALA A 298 -8.68 -1.58 -11.27
C ALA A 298 -9.57 -0.38 -10.90
N VAL A 299 -10.71 -0.63 -10.26
CA VAL A 299 -11.65 0.42 -9.85
C VAL A 299 -11.75 0.52 -8.33
N LYS A 300 -11.57 1.73 -7.80
CA LYS A 300 -11.71 2.04 -6.37
C LYS A 300 -13.13 2.54 -6.07
N VAL A 301 -13.79 1.90 -5.11
CA VAL A 301 -15.24 2.04 -4.86
C VAL A 301 -15.52 2.54 -3.45
N GLY A 302 -16.30 3.61 -3.36
CA GLY A 302 -16.84 4.12 -2.11
C GLY A 302 -16.94 5.64 -2.08
N ILE A 303 -18.16 6.17 -1.98
CA ILE A 303 -18.40 7.63 -1.83
C ILE A 303 -19.06 7.88 -0.49
N GLY A 304 -18.32 8.56 0.39
CA GLY A 304 -18.72 8.89 1.75
C GLY A 304 -18.79 7.80 2.83
N PRO A 305 -18.30 6.54 2.66
CA PRO A 305 -18.37 5.53 3.73
C PRO A 305 -17.27 5.71 4.80
N GLY A 306 -16.26 6.54 4.53
CA GLY A 306 -15.11 6.71 5.42
C GLY A 306 -15.50 7.31 6.77
N SER A 307 -14.87 6.84 7.85
CA SER A 307 -15.21 7.23 9.24
C SER A 307 -15.06 8.72 9.56
N ILE A 308 -14.42 9.48 8.67
CA ILE A 308 -14.13 10.91 8.81
C ILE A 308 -14.59 11.72 7.58
N CYS A 309 -15.35 11.08 6.68
CA CYS A 309 -15.88 11.71 5.49
C CYS A 309 -17.30 12.20 5.77
N THR A 310 -17.58 13.44 5.40
CA THR A 310 -18.91 14.07 5.58
C THR A 310 -19.60 14.36 4.26
N THR A 311 -19.08 13.89 3.12
CA THR A 311 -19.69 14.05 1.78
C THR A 311 -21.18 13.73 1.75
N ARG A 312 -21.62 12.63 2.39
CA ARG A 312 -23.04 12.26 2.43
C ARG A 312 -23.92 13.27 3.16
N ILE A 313 -23.36 13.94 4.16
CA ILE A 313 -24.07 14.92 4.99
C ILE A 313 -24.02 16.30 4.35
N VAL A 314 -22.85 16.73 3.89
CA VAL A 314 -22.62 18.08 3.37
C VAL A 314 -23.14 18.23 1.94
N ALA A 315 -22.83 17.27 1.05
CA ALA A 315 -23.25 17.31 -0.35
C ALA A 315 -24.54 16.52 -0.63
N GLY A 316 -24.96 15.64 0.29
CA GLY A 316 -26.12 14.77 0.07
C GLY A 316 -25.87 13.63 -0.92
N VAL A 317 -24.61 13.32 -1.24
CA VAL A 317 -24.22 12.36 -2.28
C VAL A 317 -23.53 11.14 -1.67
N GLY A 318 -23.95 9.95 -2.07
CA GLY A 318 -23.28 8.69 -1.73
C GLY A 318 -24.19 7.47 -1.90
N VAL A 319 -23.61 6.29 -1.73
CA VAL A 319 -24.33 5.00 -1.78
C VAL A 319 -23.82 4.12 -0.63
N PRO A 320 -24.68 3.45 0.15
CA PRO A 320 -24.27 2.44 1.13
C PRO A 320 -23.24 1.46 0.58
N GLN A 321 -22.20 1.18 1.38
CA GLN A 321 -20.94 0.68 0.83
C GLN A 321 -21.06 -0.73 0.24
N LEU A 322 -21.85 -1.61 0.85
CA LEU A 322 -22.07 -2.96 0.35
C LEU A 322 -22.78 -2.92 -1.01
N ALA A 323 -23.86 -2.13 -1.13
CA ALA A 323 -24.57 -1.93 -2.38
C ALA A 323 -23.68 -1.34 -3.48
N ALA A 324 -22.82 -0.39 -3.13
CA ALA A 324 -21.85 0.21 -4.06
C ALA A 324 -20.85 -0.82 -4.59
N ILE A 325 -20.29 -1.65 -3.71
CA ILE A 325 -19.36 -2.73 -4.08
C ILE A 325 -20.03 -3.71 -5.03
N MET A 326 -21.21 -4.23 -4.68
CA MET A 326 -21.93 -5.21 -5.51
C MET A 326 -22.28 -4.65 -6.89
N SER A 327 -22.69 -3.37 -6.96
CA SER A 327 -23.00 -2.71 -8.24
C SER A 327 -21.74 -2.53 -9.12
N ALA A 328 -20.60 -2.21 -8.51
CA ALA A 328 -19.34 -2.08 -9.23
C ALA A 328 -18.80 -3.45 -9.70
N VAL A 329 -18.89 -4.48 -8.85
CA VAL A 329 -18.50 -5.85 -9.21
C VAL A 329 -19.33 -6.33 -10.41
N GLN A 330 -20.64 -6.08 -10.42
CA GLN A 330 -21.50 -6.41 -11.55
C GLN A 330 -21.03 -5.74 -12.86
N ALA A 331 -20.61 -4.47 -12.81
CA ALA A 331 -20.08 -3.75 -13.97
C ALA A 331 -18.72 -4.28 -14.47
N ALA A 332 -17.89 -4.74 -13.54
CA ALA A 332 -16.49 -5.10 -13.78
C ALA A 332 -16.30 -6.57 -14.17
N ASN A 333 -17.25 -7.44 -13.81
CA ASN A 333 -17.14 -8.90 -13.96
C ASN A 333 -16.86 -9.32 -15.41
N ASP A 334 -17.60 -8.77 -16.38
CA ASP A 334 -17.46 -9.14 -17.80
C ASP A 334 -16.08 -8.80 -18.39
N GLN A 335 -15.37 -7.84 -17.79
CA GLN A 335 -14.04 -7.40 -18.23
C GLN A 335 -12.90 -7.92 -17.36
N ASP A 336 -13.19 -8.75 -16.35
CA ASP A 336 -12.21 -9.28 -15.41
C ASP A 336 -11.37 -8.18 -14.73
N VAL A 337 -12.01 -7.05 -14.40
CA VAL A 337 -11.36 -5.90 -13.74
C VAL A 337 -11.59 -5.95 -12.23
N PRO A 338 -10.52 -5.97 -11.40
CA PRO A 338 -10.64 -5.95 -9.94
C PRO A 338 -11.33 -4.70 -9.38
N VAL A 339 -12.16 -4.92 -8.36
CA VAL A 339 -12.83 -3.86 -7.58
C VAL A 339 -12.22 -3.76 -6.19
N ILE A 340 -11.91 -2.55 -5.74
CA ILE A 340 -11.27 -2.27 -4.46
C ILE A 340 -12.24 -1.48 -3.57
N ALA A 341 -12.63 -2.06 -2.44
CA ALA A 341 -13.54 -1.41 -1.50
C ALA A 341 -12.79 -0.41 -0.60
N ASP A 342 -13.11 0.88 -0.70
CA ASP A 342 -12.43 1.96 0.03
C ASP A 342 -13.35 2.62 1.06
N GLY A 343 -13.01 2.44 2.34
CA GLY A 343 -13.72 3.04 3.48
C GLY A 343 -14.89 2.20 4.04
N GLY A 344 -15.36 2.59 5.23
CA GLY A 344 -16.48 1.96 5.94
C GLY A 344 -16.14 0.72 6.78
N ILE A 345 -14.90 0.22 6.71
CA ILE A 345 -14.46 -0.98 7.45
C ILE A 345 -14.08 -0.59 8.89
N LYS A 346 -14.82 -1.14 9.86
CA LYS A 346 -14.58 -0.93 11.30
C LYS A 346 -13.95 -2.17 11.93
N PHE A 347 -14.36 -3.35 11.48
CA PHE A 347 -13.90 -4.65 11.99
C PHE A 347 -13.41 -5.56 10.88
N SER A 348 -12.67 -6.62 11.23
CA SER A 348 -12.26 -7.66 10.27
C SER A 348 -13.45 -8.37 9.61
N GLY A 349 -14.61 -8.41 10.27
CA GLY A 349 -15.86 -8.89 9.68
C GLY A 349 -16.34 -8.02 8.51
N ASP A 350 -16.15 -6.71 8.55
CA ASP A 350 -16.54 -5.82 7.45
C ASP A 350 -15.62 -6.02 6.24
N LEU A 351 -14.33 -6.27 6.49
CA LEU A 351 -13.40 -6.70 5.44
C LEU A 351 -13.89 -8.00 4.81
N ALA A 352 -14.25 -9.01 5.60
CA ALA A 352 -14.75 -10.28 5.09
C ALA A 352 -16.04 -10.09 4.26
N LYS A 353 -16.97 -9.25 4.72
CA LYS A 353 -18.20 -8.91 3.98
C LYS A 353 -17.89 -8.19 2.66
N ALA A 354 -16.94 -7.26 2.65
CA ALA A 354 -16.53 -6.57 1.42
C ALA A 354 -15.93 -7.53 0.39
N ILE A 355 -15.06 -8.45 0.83
CA ILE A 355 -14.48 -9.48 -0.05
C ILE A 355 -15.55 -10.45 -0.55
N ALA A 356 -16.45 -10.91 0.33
CA ALA A 356 -17.59 -11.76 -0.03
C ALA A 356 -18.53 -11.10 -1.04
N ALA A 357 -18.68 -9.77 -1.00
CA ALA A 357 -19.45 -9.00 -1.98
C ALA A 357 -18.76 -8.86 -3.35
N GLY A 358 -17.57 -9.45 -3.52
CA GLY A 358 -16.84 -9.49 -4.79
C GLY A 358 -15.65 -8.52 -4.90
N ALA A 359 -15.36 -7.72 -3.87
CA ALA A 359 -14.16 -6.90 -3.88
C ALA A 359 -12.91 -7.79 -3.87
N SER A 360 -11.91 -7.45 -4.68
CA SER A 360 -10.64 -8.17 -4.73
C SER A 360 -9.72 -7.80 -3.57
N ALA A 361 -9.81 -6.56 -3.08
CA ALA A 361 -9.11 -6.10 -1.89
C ALA A 361 -9.88 -4.97 -1.21
N VAL A 362 -9.47 -4.64 0.01
CA VAL A 362 -9.98 -3.49 0.76
C VAL A 362 -8.90 -2.44 0.97
N MET A 363 -9.29 -1.16 0.90
CA MET A 363 -8.45 -0.03 1.25
C MET A 363 -8.88 0.54 2.62
N ILE A 364 -7.92 0.61 3.54
CA ILE A 364 -8.15 0.92 4.96
C ILE A 364 -7.36 2.15 5.40
N GLY A 365 -8.04 3.09 6.05
CA GLY A 365 -7.45 4.27 6.68
C GLY A 365 -7.39 4.16 8.20
N SER A 366 -8.53 4.33 8.87
CA SER A 366 -8.64 4.52 10.33
C SER A 366 -8.03 3.39 11.16
N LEU A 367 -8.12 2.14 10.69
CA LEU A 367 -7.57 1.01 11.44
C LEU A 367 -6.04 0.99 11.45
N LEU A 368 -5.40 1.61 10.45
CA LEU A 368 -3.95 1.68 10.28
C LEU A 368 -3.36 3.02 10.76
N ALA A 369 -4.17 4.09 10.83
CA ALA A 369 -3.72 5.43 11.21
C ALA A 369 -3.09 5.51 12.63
N GLY A 370 -3.47 4.62 13.54
CA GLY A 370 -2.95 4.57 14.92
C GLY A 370 -1.66 3.78 15.11
N THR A 371 -1.01 3.32 14.03
CA THR A 371 0.15 2.41 14.11
C THR A 371 1.49 3.14 14.20
N ASP A 372 2.56 2.43 14.55
CA ASP A 372 3.92 2.96 14.64
C ASP A 372 4.45 3.51 13.30
N GLU A 373 4.04 2.87 12.21
CA GLU A 373 4.53 3.13 10.86
C GLU A 373 3.73 4.21 10.13
N SER A 374 2.52 4.54 10.58
CA SER A 374 1.77 5.67 10.02
C SER A 374 2.44 7.01 10.33
N PRO A 375 2.28 8.05 9.48
CA PRO A 375 2.77 9.38 9.75
C PRO A 375 2.17 10.01 11.02
N GLY A 376 2.83 11.05 11.52
CA GLY A 376 2.38 11.81 12.70
C GLY A 376 2.91 11.25 14.03
N GLU A 377 2.81 12.10 15.06
CA GLU A 377 3.32 11.82 16.39
C GLU A 377 2.28 11.16 17.29
N VAL A 378 2.76 10.35 18.24
CA VAL A 378 1.95 9.81 19.33
C VAL A 378 1.88 10.85 20.44
N TYR A 379 0.68 11.23 20.86
CA TYR A 379 0.48 12.16 21.97
C TYR A 379 -0.45 11.58 23.02
N LEU A 380 -0.34 12.08 24.25
CA LEU A 380 -1.13 11.63 25.39
C LEU A 380 -2.38 12.50 25.53
N TYR A 381 -3.55 11.87 25.63
CA TYR A 381 -4.82 12.52 25.93
C TYR A 381 -5.58 11.71 26.98
N GLN A 382 -5.92 12.35 28.11
CA GLN A 382 -6.61 11.70 29.24
C GLN A 382 -5.95 10.38 29.69
N GLY A 383 -4.61 10.34 29.70
CA GLY A 383 -3.84 9.16 30.14
C GLY A 383 -3.77 8.01 29.12
N ARG A 384 -4.27 8.18 27.90
CA ARG A 384 -4.16 7.22 26.80
C ARG A 384 -3.40 7.81 25.62
N SER A 385 -2.68 6.97 24.88
CA SER A 385 -1.92 7.38 23.70
C SER A 385 -2.81 7.39 22.45
N PHE A 386 -2.71 8.46 21.66
CA PHE A 386 -3.45 8.67 20.42
C PHE A 386 -2.53 9.13 19.29
N LYS A 387 -3.02 9.02 18.05
CA LYS A 387 -2.46 9.68 16.87
C LYS A 387 -3.53 10.52 16.19
N ALA A 388 -3.09 11.62 15.56
CA ALA A 388 -3.97 12.48 14.78
C ALA A 388 -4.42 11.75 13.50
N TYR A 389 -5.69 11.91 13.13
CA TYR A 389 -6.28 11.28 11.95
C TYR A 389 -7.27 12.24 11.30
N ARG A 390 -7.12 12.52 10.00
CA ARG A 390 -7.95 13.50 9.30
C ARG A 390 -8.35 13.08 7.91
N GLY A 391 -9.53 13.53 7.49
CA GLY A 391 -10.08 13.28 6.17
C GLY A 391 -9.37 14.13 5.15
N MET A 392 -9.17 13.61 3.94
CA MET A 392 -8.63 14.44 2.86
C MET A 392 -9.57 15.63 2.53
N GLY A 393 -10.85 15.55 2.93
CA GLY A 393 -11.80 16.66 2.81
C GLY A 393 -11.84 17.59 4.02
N SER A 394 -10.97 17.40 5.03
CA SER A 394 -10.86 18.34 6.15
C SER A 394 -10.19 19.63 5.71
N VAL A 395 -10.49 20.73 6.40
CA VAL A 395 -9.85 22.03 6.13
C VAL A 395 -8.32 21.92 6.19
N GLY A 396 -7.77 21.23 7.20
CA GLY A 396 -6.33 21.09 7.35
C GLY A 396 -5.66 20.24 6.28
N ALA A 397 -6.33 19.21 5.75
CA ALA A 397 -5.82 18.42 4.62
C ALA A 397 -5.96 19.19 3.30
N MET A 398 -7.08 19.87 3.08
CA MET A 398 -7.35 20.64 1.85
C MET A 398 -6.36 21.80 1.70
N ALA A 399 -6.08 22.51 2.80
CA ALA A 399 -5.08 23.58 2.85
C ALA A 399 -3.65 23.10 2.52
N ARG A 400 -3.38 21.78 2.58
CA ARG A 400 -2.10 21.16 2.25
C ARG A 400 -2.06 20.43 0.91
N GLY A 401 -3.05 20.65 0.03
CA GLY A 401 -2.99 20.19 -1.35
C GLY A 401 -3.98 19.11 -1.76
N SER A 402 -5.04 18.89 -0.96
CA SER A 402 -6.14 17.98 -1.34
C SER A 402 -7.44 18.67 -1.75
N ALA A 403 -7.46 20.00 -1.81
CA ALA A 403 -8.64 20.78 -2.20
C ALA A 403 -9.16 20.46 -3.61
N ASP A 404 -8.25 20.14 -4.55
CA ASP A 404 -8.61 19.76 -5.92
C ASP A 404 -9.38 18.43 -5.99
N ARG A 405 -9.17 17.53 -5.02
CA ARG A 405 -9.94 16.28 -4.88
C ARG A 405 -11.44 16.53 -4.77
N TYR A 406 -11.81 17.67 -4.20
CA TYR A 406 -13.18 18.13 -3.92
C TYR A 406 -13.58 19.32 -4.79
N PHE A 407 -12.92 19.52 -5.93
CA PHE A 407 -13.24 20.59 -6.90
C PHE A 407 -13.10 22.01 -6.34
N GLN A 408 -12.27 22.19 -5.31
CA GLN A 408 -12.07 23.47 -4.61
C GLN A 408 -10.65 24.04 -4.78
N ALA A 409 -9.93 23.63 -5.82
CA ALA A 409 -8.55 24.08 -6.08
C ALA A 409 -8.40 25.61 -6.25
N GLU A 410 -9.46 26.29 -6.71
CA GLU A 410 -9.45 27.74 -6.95
C GLU A 410 -9.76 28.56 -5.68
N VAL A 411 -10.20 27.90 -4.59
CA VAL A 411 -10.56 28.58 -3.34
C VAL A 411 -9.29 28.87 -2.53
N ARG A 412 -8.84 30.13 -2.56
CA ARG A 412 -7.62 30.59 -1.87
C ARG A 412 -7.81 30.91 -0.38
N ASP A 413 -9.04 31.24 0.01
CA ASP A 413 -9.39 31.56 1.40
C ASP A 413 -9.85 30.29 2.11
N THR A 414 -9.07 29.83 3.10
CA THR A 414 -9.38 28.60 3.84
C THR A 414 -10.70 28.69 4.60
N LEU A 415 -11.18 29.90 4.94
CA LEU A 415 -12.48 30.12 5.58
C LEU A 415 -13.67 29.93 4.62
N LYS A 416 -13.41 29.94 3.29
CA LYS A 416 -14.43 29.72 2.26
C LYS A 416 -14.46 28.29 1.73
N LEU A 417 -13.58 27.42 2.23
CA LEU A 417 -13.63 26.00 1.90
C LEU A 417 -14.92 25.38 2.48
N VAL A 418 -15.53 24.50 1.70
CA VAL A 418 -16.67 23.67 2.11
C VAL A 418 -16.12 22.26 2.37
N PRO A 419 -15.72 21.94 3.62
CA PRO A 419 -15.05 20.67 3.90
C PRO A 419 -16.02 19.48 3.83
N GLU A 420 -15.56 18.42 3.17
CA GLU A 420 -16.26 17.13 3.09
C GLU A 420 -15.58 16.06 3.98
N GLY A 421 -14.83 16.51 4.98
CA GLY A 421 -14.26 15.66 6.02
C GLY A 421 -13.95 16.40 7.31
N ILE A 422 -13.62 15.63 8.34
CA ILE A 422 -13.29 16.12 9.68
C ILE A 422 -11.88 15.72 10.09
N GLU A 423 -11.40 16.33 11.19
CA GLU A 423 -10.18 15.91 11.88
C GLU A 423 -10.56 15.31 13.22
N GLY A 424 -9.83 14.27 13.63
CA GLY A 424 -10.04 13.57 14.88
C GLY A 424 -8.77 12.86 15.32
N GLN A 425 -8.95 11.92 16.24
CA GLN A 425 -7.87 11.12 16.79
C GLN A 425 -8.24 9.66 16.85
N VAL A 426 -7.25 8.79 16.67
CA VAL A 426 -7.41 7.34 16.80
C VAL A 426 -6.51 6.82 17.91
N PRO A 427 -6.95 5.80 18.67
CA PRO A 427 -6.10 5.17 19.68
C PRO A 427 -4.81 4.66 19.06
N TYR A 428 -3.70 4.79 19.79
CA TYR A 428 -2.43 4.17 19.42
C TYR A 428 -2.52 2.64 19.50
N LYS A 429 -2.00 1.95 18.48
CA LYS A 429 -2.16 0.50 18.27
C LYS A 429 -0.85 -0.29 18.26
N GLY A 430 0.30 0.37 18.38
CA GLY A 430 1.60 -0.28 18.23
C GLY A 430 1.91 -0.65 16.77
N PRO A 431 2.71 -1.70 16.52
CA PRO A 431 3.14 -2.07 15.18
C PRO A 431 1.98 -2.52 14.28
N VAL A 432 2.02 -2.12 13.00
CA VAL A 432 0.97 -2.45 12.02
C VAL A 432 0.81 -3.97 11.81
N SER A 433 1.88 -4.75 12.01
CA SER A 433 1.87 -6.20 11.84
C SER A 433 0.81 -6.90 12.70
N GLY A 434 0.60 -6.41 13.93
CA GLY A 434 -0.45 -6.92 14.81
C GLY A 434 -1.85 -6.65 14.26
N VAL A 435 -2.09 -5.46 13.73
CA VAL A 435 -3.37 -5.07 13.11
C VAL A 435 -3.65 -5.90 11.86
N ILE A 436 -2.65 -6.04 10.97
CA ILE A 436 -2.76 -6.84 9.74
C ILE A 436 -3.04 -8.30 10.07
N HIS A 437 -2.34 -8.87 11.06
CA HIS A 437 -2.55 -10.25 11.49
C HIS A 437 -3.99 -10.49 11.94
N GLN A 438 -4.58 -9.59 12.71
CA GLN A 438 -5.97 -9.69 13.16
C GLN A 438 -6.98 -9.54 12.01
N LEU A 439 -6.72 -8.62 11.07
CA LEU A 439 -7.58 -8.44 9.89
C LEU A 439 -7.56 -9.66 8.98
N ALA A 440 -6.36 -10.17 8.64
CA ALA A 440 -6.19 -11.38 7.85
C ALA A 440 -6.75 -12.62 8.55
N GLY A 441 -6.54 -12.75 9.86
CA GLY A 441 -7.09 -13.83 10.68
C GLY A 441 -8.62 -13.84 10.70
N GLY A 442 -9.26 -12.67 10.82
CA GLY A 442 -10.71 -12.53 10.75
C GLY A 442 -11.29 -12.93 9.39
N LEU A 443 -10.61 -12.56 8.28
CA LEU A 443 -10.99 -13.02 6.93
C LEU A 443 -10.92 -14.55 6.82
N LYS A 444 -9.79 -15.14 7.22
CA LYS A 444 -9.60 -16.59 7.19
C LYS A 444 -10.63 -17.34 8.03
N ALA A 445 -11.00 -16.79 9.19
CA ALA A 445 -12.07 -17.33 10.02
C ALA A 445 -13.42 -17.31 9.28
N ALA A 446 -13.79 -16.17 8.67
CA ALA A 446 -15.01 -16.05 7.89
C ALA A 446 -15.05 -17.03 6.70
N MET A 447 -13.92 -17.18 6.00
CA MET A 447 -13.76 -18.17 4.93
C MET A 447 -13.95 -19.60 5.42
N GLY A 448 -13.42 -19.94 6.61
CA GLY A 448 -13.64 -21.23 7.24
C GLY A 448 -15.11 -21.49 7.59
N TYR A 449 -15.85 -20.49 8.07
CA TYR A 449 -17.29 -20.60 8.34
C TYR A 449 -18.16 -20.75 7.09
N VAL A 450 -17.78 -20.08 5.99
CA VAL A 450 -18.49 -20.17 4.70
C VAL A 450 -18.07 -21.41 3.90
N GLY A 451 -16.86 -21.94 4.16
CA GLY A 451 -16.29 -23.08 3.45
C GLY A 451 -15.57 -22.71 2.15
N GLY A 452 -15.02 -21.50 2.05
CA GLY A 452 -14.24 -21.04 0.90
C GLY A 452 -12.74 -21.30 1.08
N LYS A 453 -12.11 -22.06 0.18
CA LYS A 453 -10.67 -22.39 0.27
C LYS A 453 -9.75 -21.27 -0.19
N ASP A 454 -10.23 -20.43 -1.10
CA ASP A 454 -9.57 -19.24 -1.63
C ASP A 454 -10.61 -18.12 -1.79
N LEU A 455 -10.17 -16.91 -2.15
CA LEU A 455 -11.08 -15.75 -2.21
C LEU A 455 -12.19 -15.92 -3.26
N LYS A 456 -11.90 -16.60 -4.36
CA LYS A 456 -12.89 -16.83 -5.43
C LYS A 456 -13.96 -17.80 -4.95
N ASP A 457 -13.56 -18.93 -4.40
CA ASP A 457 -14.47 -19.92 -3.82
C ASP A 457 -15.29 -19.32 -2.66
N PHE A 458 -14.68 -18.44 -1.86
CA PHE A 458 -15.39 -17.69 -0.82
C PHE A 458 -16.46 -16.76 -1.38
N GLN A 459 -16.15 -16.00 -2.45
CA GLN A 459 -17.10 -15.12 -3.14
C GLN A 459 -18.27 -15.89 -3.77
N GLU A 460 -18.00 -17.03 -4.40
CA GLU A 460 -19.02 -17.86 -5.06
C GLU A 460 -19.97 -18.54 -4.04
N ARG A 461 -19.47 -18.86 -2.84
CA ARG A 461 -20.25 -19.52 -1.78
C ARG A 461 -20.95 -18.55 -0.83
N ALA A 462 -20.46 -17.32 -0.71
CA ALA A 462 -20.96 -16.39 0.28
C ALA A 462 -22.45 -16.06 0.06
N THR A 463 -23.24 -16.22 1.11
CA THR A 463 -24.64 -15.81 1.15
C THR A 463 -24.82 -14.83 2.30
N PHE A 464 -25.47 -13.69 2.02
CA PHE A 464 -25.77 -12.70 3.04
C PHE A 464 -27.19 -12.89 3.59
N VAL A 465 -27.34 -12.71 4.90
CA VAL A 465 -28.63 -12.60 5.58
C VAL A 465 -28.79 -11.16 6.06
N ARG A 466 -29.88 -10.51 5.67
CA ARG A 466 -30.23 -9.19 6.17
C ARG A 466 -30.68 -9.27 7.62
N ILE A 467 -30.20 -8.33 8.43
CA ILE A 467 -30.55 -8.21 9.85
C ILE A 467 -31.23 -6.87 10.13
N SER A 468 -31.94 -6.80 11.24
CA SER A 468 -32.45 -5.54 11.78
C SER A 468 -31.41 -4.90 12.71
N GLY A 469 -31.66 -3.65 13.14
CA GLY A 469 -30.84 -3.02 14.17
C GLY A 469 -30.81 -3.79 15.51
N ALA A 470 -31.82 -4.62 15.80
CA ALA A 470 -31.76 -5.52 16.96
C ALA A 470 -30.79 -6.68 16.72
N GLY A 471 -30.76 -7.24 15.51
CA GLY A 471 -29.76 -8.25 15.12
C GLY A 471 -28.33 -7.71 15.16
N LEU A 472 -28.14 -6.42 14.83
CA LEU A 472 -26.82 -5.78 14.98
C LEU A 472 -26.41 -5.70 16.45
N ARG A 473 -27.32 -5.25 17.33
CA ARG A 473 -27.05 -5.21 18.78
C ARG A 473 -26.75 -6.61 19.35
N GLU A 474 -27.48 -7.63 18.91
CA GLU A 474 -27.23 -9.04 19.26
C GLU A 474 -25.85 -9.51 18.76
N SER A 475 -25.42 -9.07 17.59
CA SER A 475 -24.12 -9.46 17.01
C SER A 475 -22.92 -8.92 17.81
N HIS A 476 -23.09 -7.79 18.49
CA HIS A 476 -22.08 -7.20 19.37
C HIS A 476 -22.12 -7.84 20.77
N ALA A 477 -21.04 -7.73 21.54
CA ALA A 477 -21.08 -8.11 22.95
C ALA A 477 -22.12 -7.27 23.70
N HIS A 478 -23.11 -7.91 24.30
CA HIS A 478 -24.24 -7.27 24.99
C HIS A 478 -24.46 -7.90 26.37
N ASP A 479 -25.13 -7.15 27.26
CA ASP A 479 -25.49 -7.57 28.62
C ASP A 479 -24.33 -8.00 29.55
N VAL A 480 -23.11 -7.52 29.26
CA VAL A 480 -21.90 -7.75 30.08
C VAL A 480 -21.03 -6.50 30.17
N THR A 481 -20.23 -6.40 31.24
CA THR A 481 -19.17 -5.39 31.35
C THR A 481 -17.87 -5.93 30.76
N ILE A 482 -17.32 -5.27 29.74
CA ILE A 482 -16.03 -5.64 29.15
C ILE A 482 -14.92 -5.27 30.14
N THR A 483 -14.24 -6.29 30.70
CA THR A 483 -13.13 -6.10 31.65
C THR A 483 -11.76 -6.07 30.98
N ARG A 484 -11.65 -6.71 29.80
CA ARG A 484 -10.44 -6.72 28.97
C ARG A 484 -10.85 -6.68 27.50
N GLU A 485 -10.35 -5.69 26.77
CA GLU A 485 -10.58 -5.58 25.34
C GLU A 485 -9.70 -6.58 24.57
N SER A 486 -10.17 -6.98 23.39
CA SER A 486 -9.39 -7.80 22.47
C SER A 486 -8.85 -6.94 21.32
N PRO A 487 -7.67 -7.25 20.75
CA PRO A 487 -7.07 -6.44 19.68
C PRO A 487 -7.97 -6.27 18.43
N ASN A 488 -8.85 -7.23 18.17
CA ASN A 488 -9.77 -7.27 17.04
C ASN A 488 -11.16 -6.69 17.35
N TYR A 489 -11.44 -6.33 18.60
CA TYR A 489 -12.72 -5.76 19.04
C TYR A 489 -12.48 -4.75 20.19
N PRO A 490 -12.15 -3.48 19.86
CA PRO A 490 -12.11 -2.41 20.86
C PRO A 490 -13.54 -2.09 21.30
N GLY A 491 -13.78 -1.99 22.61
CA GLY A 491 -15.11 -1.76 23.19
C GLY A 491 -15.63 -0.33 23.03
N ALA A 492 -14.82 0.57 22.45
CA ALA A 492 -15.16 1.96 22.23
C ALA A 492 -15.63 2.19 20.78
N GLY A 493 -16.92 2.48 20.59
CA GLY A 493 -17.47 2.91 19.29
C GLY A 493 -18.84 2.36 18.91
N LEU A 494 -19.65 1.89 19.87
CA LEU A 494 -21.10 1.70 19.68
C LEU A 494 -21.83 3.03 19.90
#